data_AF-A0A9D3XKI2-F1
#
_entry.id   AF-A0A9D3XKI2-F1
#
_cell.length_a   1.000
_cell.length_b   1.000
_cell.length_c   1.000
_cell.angle_alpha   90.00
_cell.angle_beta   90.00
_cell.angle_gamma   90.00
#
_symmetry.space_group_name_H-M   'P 1'
#
loop_
_entity.id
_entity.type
_entity.pdbx_description
1 polymer ?
#
loop_
_entity_poly.entity_id
_entity_poly.type
_entity_poly.pdbx_seq_one_letter_code
_entity_poly.pdbx_strand_id
1 'polypeptide(L)'
;MYIEEYLARIGYKGSHEKHDLETLTAIFQHHIRAVPFENLSIHCGEIITLDLDQVYNKIVRKKCGGWCMEHNQLLCWVLKTLGYDTTLLGAYIYNLHQNTYASHMTHLLLKVDIDDRTYILDGGFGVSYQIWQPMELISGKDQPQTPGIFRFTENNGTWYFEKIRRKQYVPNQSFSNSDLLERSECRKIYLFSLEPRTIRDFQFQCTYLQTSPDSLFTKKSICSH
;
A
#
# COMPACT_ATOMS: atom_id res chain seq x y z
N MET A 1 12.74 11.68 -14.45
CA MET A 1 12.44 11.66 -13.00
C MET A 1 13.74 11.81 -12.22
N TYR A 2 13.72 12.57 -11.13
CA TYR A 2 14.87 12.85 -10.28
C TYR A 2 14.58 12.42 -8.84
N ILE A 3 15.51 11.71 -8.21
CA ILE A 3 15.33 11.16 -6.86
C ILE A 3 15.26 12.29 -5.82
N GLU A 4 15.99 13.38 -6.05
CA GLU A 4 16.06 14.55 -5.19
C GLU A 4 14.70 15.27 -5.08
N GLU A 5 13.97 15.41 -6.20
CA GLU A 5 12.61 15.95 -6.20
C GLU A 5 11.66 15.07 -5.36
N TYR A 6 11.80 13.73 -5.45
CA TYR A 6 10.99 12.80 -4.65
C TYR A 6 11.32 12.90 -3.16
N LEU A 7 12.61 12.88 -2.79
CA LEU A 7 13.03 12.99 -1.39
C LEU A 7 12.57 14.33 -0.79
N ALA A 8 12.64 15.42 -1.57
CA ALA A 8 12.07 16.70 -1.20
C ALA A 8 10.53 16.65 -1.02
N ARG A 9 9.81 15.97 -1.92
CA ARG A 9 8.35 15.78 -1.83
C ARG A 9 7.91 15.09 -0.55
N ILE A 10 8.68 14.10 -0.08
CA ILE A 10 8.39 13.36 1.15
C ILE A 10 9.05 13.98 2.39
N GLY A 11 9.81 15.06 2.21
CA GLY A 11 10.52 15.76 3.29
C GLY A 11 11.65 14.94 3.92
N TYR A 12 12.21 13.96 3.22
CA TYR A 12 13.32 13.15 3.71
C TYR A 12 14.65 13.89 3.47
N LYS A 13 15.40 14.11 4.56
CA LYS A 13 16.70 14.81 4.55
C LYS A 13 17.86 13.95 5.06
N GLY A 14 17.61 12.66 5.32
CA GLY A 14 18.62 11.73 5.80
C GLY A 14 19.59 11.31 4.68
N SER A 15 20.71 10.71 5.08
CA SER A 15 21.59 10.03 4.12
C SER A 15 20.90 8.76 3.61
N HIS A 16 21.04 8.52 2.31
CA HIS A 16 20.51 7.36 1.60
C HIS A 16 21.63 6.59 0.87
N GLU A 17 22.88 6.78 1.32
CA GLU A 17 24.06 6.06 0.80
C GLU A 17 24.09 4.60 1.28
N LYS A 18 23.41 4.29 2.40
CA LYS A 18 23.26 2.93 2.92
C LYS A 18 21.94 2.35 2.44
N HIS A 19 21.99 1.12 1.93
CA HIS A 19 20.79 0.40 1.49
C HIS A 19 20.31 -0.56 2.59
N ASP A 20 20.26 -0.07 3.83
CA ASP A 20 19.88 -0.85 5.01
C ASP A 20 18.39 -0.69 5.37
N LEU A 21 17.92 -1.50 6.32
CA LEU A 21 16.55 -1.49 6.79
C LEU A 21 16.17 -0.16 7.47
N GLU A 22 17.13 0.49 8.14
CA GLU A 22 16.90 1.77 8.82
C GLU A 22 16.54 2.87 7.81
N THR A 23 17.37 3.00 6.77
CA THR A 23 17.16 3.95 5.67
C THR A 23 15.86 3.66 4.93
N LEU A 24 15.60 2.39 4.61
CA LEU A 24 14.37 1.94 3.97
C LEU A 24 13.13 2.32 4.80
N THR A 25 13.18 2.04 6.11
CA THR A 25 12.08 2.36 7.03
C THR A 25 11.85 3.85 7.11
N ALA A 26 12.91 4.66 7.20
CA ALA A 26 12.79 6.10 7.28
C ALA A 26 12.17 6.69 5.99
N ILE A 27 12.63 6.28 4.81
CA ILE A 27 12.07 6.73 3.53
C ILE A 27 10.61 6.30 3.40
N PHE A 28 10.29 5.04 3.71
CA PHE A 28 8.93 4.51 3.66
C PHE A 28 7.98 5.29 4.57
N GLN A 29 8.42 5.56 5.80
CA GLN A 29 7.66 6.36 6.76
C GLN A 29 7.43 7.80 6.30
N HIS A 30 8.45 8.42 5.69
CA HIS A 30 8.29 9.75 5.09
C HIS A 30 7.31 9.73 3.93
N HIS A 31 7.31 8.68 3.10
CA HIS A 31 6.37 8.52 2.00
C HIS A 31 4.92 8.47 2.49
N ILE A 32 4.59 7.54 3.38
CA ILE A 32 3.20 7.36 3.85
C ILE A 32 2.70 8.58 4.63
N ARG A 33 3.61 9.36 5.24
CA ARG A 33 3.31 10.65 5.89
C ARG A 33 3.39 11.87 4.96
N ALA A 34 3.57 11.71 3.66
CA ALA A 34 3.61 12.86 2.76
C ALA A 34 2.70 12.68 1.54
N VAL A 35 2.56 11.45 1.07
CA VAL A 35 1.76 11.08 -0.09
C VAL A 35 0.47 10.43 0.42
N PRO A 36 -0.70 11.06 0.25
CA PRO A 36 -1.95 10.46 0.69
C PRO A 36 -2.33 9.28 -0.21
N PHE A 37 -2.93 8.26 0.38
CA PHE A 37 -3.71 7.27 -0.38
C PHE A 37 -5.03 7.91 -0.78
N GLU A 38 -5.29 8.04 -2.09
CA GLU A 38 -6.48 8.74 -2.59
C GLU A 38 -6.88 8.30 -4.00
N ASN A 39 -8.15 8.52 -4.34
CA ASN A 39 -8.72 8.23 -5.66
C ASN A 39 -9.48 9.42 -6.27
N LEU A 40 -9.16 10.66 -5.86
CA LEU A 40 -9.91 11.87 -6.19
C LEU A 40 -9.90 12.17 -7.69
N SER A 41 -8.84 11.82 -8.42
CA SER A 41 -8.79 11.92 -9.89
C SER A 41 -10.03 11.29 -10.55
N ILE A 42 -10.47 10.11 -10.11
CA ILE A 42 -11.67 9.44 -10.66
C ILE A 42 -12.91 10.32 -10.49
N HIS A 43 -13.07 10.93 -9.31
CA HIS A 43 -14.22 11.77 -8.97
C HIS A 43 -14.15 13.17 -9.60
N CYS A 44 -12.98 13.55 -10.11
CA CYS A 44 -12.76 14.76 -10.91
C CYS A 44 -12.82 14.51 -12.42
N GLY A 45 -13.17 13.29 -12.86
CA GLY A 45 -13.24 12.94 -14.28
C GLY A 45 -11.88 12.74 -14.95
N GLU A 46 -10.81 12.60 -14.16
CA GLU A 46 -9.48 12.28 -14.65
C GLU A 46 -9.26 10.76 -14.68
N ILE A 47 -8.46 10.30 -15.64
CA ILE A 47 -8.08 8.89 -15.77
C ILE A 47 -6.81 8.65 -14.95
N ILE A 48 -6.85 7.61 -14.10
CA ILE A 48 -5.64 7.12 -13.45
C ILE A 48 -4.85 6.28 -14.45
N THR A 49 -3.56 6.59 -14.58
CA THR A 49 -2.64 5.92 -15.49
C THR A 49 -1.59 5.12 -14.71
N LEU A 50 -1.01 4.11 -15.35
CA LEU A 50 0.15 3.35 -14.83
C LEU A 50 1.47 3.82 -15.45
N ASP A 51 1.45 4.96 -16.16
CA ASP A 51 2.65 5.54 -16.73
C ASP A 51 3.48 6.19 -15.62
N LEU A 52 4.71 5.70 -15.41
CA LEU A 52 5.51 6.11 -14.26
C LEU A 52 5.85 7.62 -14.30
N ASP A 53 6.07 8.19 -15.48
CA ASP A 53 6.36 9.62 -15.60
C ASP A 53 5.12 10.47 -15.23
N GLN A 54 3.93 10.03 -15.62
CA GLN A 54 2.68 10.68 -15.22
C GLN A 54 2.41 10.55 -13.72
N VAL A 55 2.61 9.35 -13.15
CA VAL A 55 2.49 9.10 -11.71
C VAL A 55 3.46 9.97 -10.92
N TYR A 56 4.72 10.02 -11.37
CA TYR A 56 5.74 10.88 -10.77
C TYR A 56 5.35 12.35 -10.84
N ASN A 57 4.92 12.85 -12.01
CA ASN A 57 4.49 14.24 -12.14
C ASN A 57 3.29 14.56 -11.22
N LYS A 58 2.32 13.65 -11.12
CA LYS A 58 1.14 13.81 -10.24
C LYS A 58 1.54 13.84 -8.76
N ILE A 59 2.27 12.83 -8.29
CA ILE A 59 2.58 12.71 -6.86
C ILE A 59 3.67 13.70 -6.44
N VAL A 60 4.77 13.80 -7.20
CA VAL A 60 5.96 14.56 -6.82
C VAL A 60 5.80 16.04 -7.14
N ARG A 61 5.44 16.39 -8.38
CA ARG A 61 5.43 17.80 -8.82
C ARG A 61 4.11 18.50 -8.50
N LYS A 62 2.98 17.84 -8.71
CA LYS A 62 1.65 18.39 -8.37
C LYS A 62 1.25 18.19 -6.91
N LYS A 63 2.06 17.45 -6.13
CA LYS A 63 1.85 17.17 -4.71
C LYS A 63 0.52 16.46 -4.39
N CYS A 64 -0.01 15.69 -5.35
CA CYS A 64 -1.17 14.84 -5.13
C CYS A 64 -0.79 13.54 -4.41
N GLY A 65 -1.77 12.66 -4.23
CA GLY A 65 -1.57 11.28 -3.82
C GLY A 65 -1.83 10.32 -4.98
N GLY A 66 -2.27 9.13 -4.63
CA GLY A 66 -2.75 8.12 -5.56
C GLY A 66 -3.25 6.88 -4.83
N TRP A 67 -3.73 5.89 -5.58
CA TRP A 67 -4.08 4.58 -5.01
C TRP A 67 -2.88 3.62 -5.02
N CYS A 68 -3.08 2.35 -4.69
CA CYS A 68 -2.01 1.39 -4.47
C CYS A 68 -1.04 1.24 -5.64
N MET A 69 -1.54 1.21 -6.88
CA MET A 69 -0.70 1.02 -8.06
C MET A 69 0.21 2.23 -8.29
N GLU A 70 -0.27 3.46 -8.06
CA GLU A 70 0.53 4.68 -8.21
C GLU A 70 1.58 4.80 -7.09
N HIS A 71 1.17 4.55 -5.84
CA HIS A 71 2.06 4.57 -4.67
C HIS A 71 3.20 3.59 -4.80
N ASN A 72 2.86 2.32 -4.96
CA ASN A 72 3.84 1.26 -4.86
C ASN A 72 4.67 1.15 -6.16
N GLN A 73 4.16 1.58 -7.32
CA GLN A 73 4.99 1.74 -8.51
C GLN A 73 6.02 2.87 -8.34
N LEU A 74 5.62 4.02 -7.77
CA LEU A 74 6.55 5.12 -7.48
C LEU A 74 7.61 4.68 -6.46
N LEU A 75 7.20 4.03 -5.36
CA LEU A 75 8.12 3.47 -4.37
C LEU A 75 9.07 2.44 -5.00
N CYS A 76 8.59 1.56 -5.88
CA CYS A 76 9.44 0.60 -6.58
C CYS A 76 10.55 1.31 -7.39
N TRP A 77 10.20 2.36 -8.13
CA TRP A 77 11.18 3.17 -8.85
C TRP A 77 12.19 3.83 -7.90
N VAL A 78 11.72 4.42 -6.80
CA VAL A 78 12.58 5.04 -5.77
C VAL A 78 13.57 4.03 -5.21
N LEU A 79 13.08 2.89 -4.72
CA LEU A 79 13.91 1.90 -4.04
C LEU A 79 14.93 1.27 -4.99
N LYS A 80 14.56 0.99 -6.24
CA LYS A 80 15.50 0.53 -7.27
C LYS A 80 16.55 1.59 -7.61
N THR A 81 16.14 2.86 -7.71
CA THR A 81 17.06 3.98 -7.96
C THR A 81 18.07 4.13 -6.83
N LEU A 82 17.64 3.85 -5.59
CA LEU A 82 18.48 3.81 -4.39
C LEU A 82 19.23 2.48 -4.20
N GLY A 83 19.21 1.55 -5.17
CA GLY A 83 20.01 0.33 -5.11
C GLY A 83 19.44 -0.83 -4.28
N TYR A 84 18.19 -0.76 -3.83
CA TYR A 84 17.52 -1.90 -3.18
C TYR A 84 17.07 -2.95 -4.20
N ASP A 85 17.21 -4.24 -3.87
CA ASP A 85 16.59 -5.32 -4.62
C ASP A 85 15.08 -5.32 -4.34
N THR A 86 14.30 -4.79 -5.29
CA THR A 86 12.86 -4.57 -5.14
C THR A 86 12.07 -5.27 -6.22
N THR A 87 11.07 -6.06 -5.83
CA THR A 87 10.17 -6.79 -6.72
C THR A 87 8.73 -6.34 -6.51
N LEU A 88 7.97 -6.15 -7.61
CA LEU A 88 6.53 -5.94 -7.52
C LEU A 88 5.85 -7.28 -7.25
N LEU A 89 4.92 -7.31 -6.31
CA LEU A 89 4.01 -8.42 -6.08
C LEU A 89 2.58 -7.93 -6.26
N GLY A 90 1.65 -8.88 -6.43
CA GLY A 90 0.24 -8.57 -6.47
C GLY A 90 -0.57 -9.39 -5.47
N ALA A 91 -1.63 -8.77 -4.98
CA ALA A 91 -2.46 -9.24 -3.90
C ALA A 91 -3.95 -9.20 -4.24
N TYR A 92 -4.68 -10.03 -3.52
CA TYR A 92 -6.12 -10.18 -3.59
C TYR A 92 -6.71 -9.67 -2.28
N ILE A 93 -7.49 -8.59 -2.33
CA ILE A 93 -8.05 -7.93 -1.14
C ILE A 93 -9.16 -8.78 -0.52
N TYR A 94 -9.20 -8.83 0.82
CA TYR A 94 -10.29 -9.48 1.54
C TYR A 94 -11.56 -8.62 1.56
N ASN A 95 -12.64 -9.14 0.97
CA ASN A 95 -13.96 -8.55 1.00
C ASN A 95 -14.75 -9.04 2.22
N LEU A 96 -15.07 -8.12 3.13
CA LEU A 96 -15.87 -8.41 4.33
C LEU A 96 -17.29 -8.88 4.00
N HIS A 97 -17.94 -8.22 3.04
CA HIS A 97 -19.34 -8.48 2.70
C HIS A 97 -19.52 -9.87 2.08
N GLN A 98 -18.54 -10.31 1.29
CA GLN A 98 -18.55 -11.62 0.63
C GLN A 98 -17.81 -12.69 1.45
N ASN A 99 -17.18 -12.31 2.55
CA ASN A 99 -16.36 -13.18 3.40
C ASN A 99 -15.33 -14.01 2.61
N THR A 100 -14.72 -13.40 1.60
CA THR A 100 -13.79 -14.06 0.67
C THR A 100 -12.74 -13.06 0.16
N TYR A 101 -11.64 -13.58 -0.37
CA TYR A 101 -10.68 -12.76 -1.10
C TYR A 101 -11.19 -12.47 -2.51
N ALA A 102 -10.83 -11.31 -3.05
CA ALA A 102 -11.17 -10.93 -4.41
C ALA A 102 -10.72 -12.01 -5.41
N SER A 103 -11.46 -12.18 -6.51
CA SER A 103 -11.11 -13.11 -7.58
C SER A 103 -9.98 -12.61 -8.49
N HIS A 104 -9.66 -11.32 -8.41
CA HIS A 104 -8.65 -10.66 -9.23
C HIS A 104 -7.61 -9.98 -8.35
N MET A 105 -6.39 -9.92 -8.87
CA MET A 105 -5.23 -9.30 -8.24
C MET A 105 -5.31 -7.77 -8.30
N THR A 106 -6.12 -7.16 -7.43
CA THR A 106 -6.46 -5.73 -7.46
C THR A 106 -5.53 -4.84 -6.63
N HIS A 107 -4.54 -5.41 -5.94
CA HIS A 107 -3.62 -4.66 -5.10
C HIS A 107 -2.17 -4.93 -5.48
N LEU A 108 -1.35 -3.89 -5.50
CA LEU A 108 0.07 -3.94 -5.82
C LEU A 108 0.85 -3.65 -4.53
N LEU A 109 1.86 -4.46 -4.22
CA LEU A 109 2.77 -4.27 -3.08
C LEU A 109 4.21 -4.61 -3.49
N LEU A 110 5.16 -4.41 -2.58
CA LEU A 110 6.59 -4.57 -2.85
C LEU A 110 7.21 -5.64 -1.96
N LYS A 111 8.11 -6.41 -2.54
CA LYS A 111 9.09 -7.23 -1.83
C LYS A 111 10.44 -6.54 -1.91
N VAL A 112 11.16 -6.44 -0.81
CA VAL A 112 12.53 -5.91 -0.76
C VAL A 112 13.42 -6.91 -0.04
N ASP A 113 14.52 -7.30 -0.69
CA ASP A 113 15.52 -8.18 -0.09
C ASP A 113 16.72 -7.33 0.38
N ILE A 114 17.11 -7.50 1.65
CA ILE A 114 18.26 -6.84 2.27
C ILE A 114 19.08 -7.93 2.95
N ASP A 115 20.30 -8.15 2.47
CA ASP A 115 21.14 -9.27 2.87
C ASP A 115 20.36 -10.59 2.77
N ASP A 116 20.29 -11.37 3.86
CA ASP A 116 19.58 -12.66 3.91
C ASP A 116 18.10 -12.53 4.36
N ARG A 117 17.51 -11.33 4.31
CA ARG A 117 16.17 -11.07 4.83
C ARG A 117 15.24 -10.46 3.78
N THR A 118 14.02 -10.98 3.74
CA THR A 118 12.95 -10.50 2.88
C THR A 118 11.95 -9.67 3.66
N TYR A 119 11.60 -8.50 3.13
CA TYR A 119 10.61 -7.59 3.67
C TYR A 119 9.49 -7.31 2.66
N ILE A 120 8.29 -7.06 3.18
CA ILE A 120 7.15 -6.57 2.44
C ILE A 120 6.94 -5.10 2.77
N LEU A 121 6.79 -4.28 1.73
CA LEU A 121 6.37 -2.89 1.85
C LEU A 121 5.08 -2.69 1.07
N ASP A 122 4.23 -1.84 1.60
CA ASP A 122 3.01 -1.41 0.97
C ASP A 122 2.67 -0.02 1.47
N GLY A 123 2.92 1.01 0.66
CA GLY A 123 2.57 2.41 0.97
C GLY A 123 1.14 2.78 0.57
N GLY A 124 0.42 1.86 -0.05
CA GLY A 124 -0.74 2.15 -0.88
C GLY A 124 -2.04 1.49 -0.42
N PHE A 125 -2.11 0.93 0.78
CA PHE A 125 -3.38 0.42 1.33
C PHE A 125 -4.18 1.52 2.03
N GLY A 126 -3.49 2.38 2.79
CA GLY A 126 -4.09 3.51 3.49
C GLY A 126 -4.93 3.17 4.73
N VAL A 127 -5.62 4.20 5.22
CA VAL A 127 -6.49 4.20 6.42
C VAL A 127 -5.82 3.52 7.63
N SER A 128 -6.60 2.89 8.52
CA SER A 128 -6.03 2.19 9.67
C SER A 128 -5.26 0.91 9.34
N TYR A 129 -5.20 0.46 8.07
CA TYR A 129 -4.55 -0.80 7.69
C TYR A 129 -3.13 -0.60 7.18
N GLN A 130 -2.72 0.64 6.95
CA GLN A 130 -1.38 1.04 6.54
C GLN A 130 -0.32 0.57 7.56
N ILE A 131 0.67 -0.20 7.09
CA ILE A 131 1.87 -0.51 7.88
C ILE A 131 2.78 0.73 7.94
N TRP A 132 3.50 0.89 9.05
CA TRP A 132 4.41 2.01 9.28
C TRP A 132 5.88 1.62 9.18
N GLN A 133 6.17 0.33 9.10
CA GLN A 133 7.53 -0.21 8.95
C GLN A 133 7.49 -1.38 7.96
N PRO A 134 8.57 -1.63 7.20
CA PRO A 134 8.72 -2.84 6.41
C PRO A 134 8.43 -4.09 7.25
N MET A 135 7.61 -4.98 6.73
CA MET A 135 7.20 -6.19 7.42
C MET A 135 8.10 -7.35 7.02
N GLU A 136 8.82 -7.95 7.96
CA GLU A 136 9.68 -9.10 7.66
C GLU A 136 8.81 -10.31 7.27
N LEU A 137 9.18 -11.02 6.21
CA LEU A 137 8.37 -12.10 5.64
C LEU A 137 8.58 -13.41 6.42
N ILE A 138 8.05 -13.47 7.64
CA ILE A 138 8.12 -14.64 8.53
C ILE A 138 6.70 -15.09 8.89
N SER A 139 6.36 -16.33 8.54
CA SER A 139 5.05 -16.93 8.83
C SER A 139 4.85 -17.07 10.34
N GLY A 140 3.68 -16.67 10.84
CA GLY A 140 3.27 -16.75 12.24
C GLY A 140 3.86 -15.68 13.17
N LYS A 141 4.79 -14.84 12.70
CA LYS A 141 5.44 -13.82 13.53
C LYS A 141 4.54 -12.61 13.74
N ASP A 142 4.24 -12.30 15.00
CA ASP A 142 3.64 -11.03 15.39
C ASP A 142 4.64 -9.89 15.23
N GLN A 143 4.23 -8.84 14.53
CA GLN A 143 5.03 -7.65 14.28
C GLN A 143 4.26 -6.42 14.80
N PRO A 144 4.46 -6.05 16.08
CA PRO A 144 3.82 -4.89 16.68
C PRO A 144 4.32 -3.60 16.03
N GLN A 145 3.39 -2.76 15.60
CA GLN A 145 3.65 -1.41 15.11
C GLN A 145 2.68 -0.42 15.76
N THR A 146 2.91 0.88 15.56
CA THR A 146 1.99 1.91 16.08
C THR A 146 0.55 1.73 15.59
N PRO A 147 0.24 1.32 14.34
CA PRO A 147 -1.16 1.08 13.92
C PRO A 147 -1.84 -0.13 14.57
N GLY A 148 -1.09 -1.13 15.03
CA GLY A 148 -1.58 -2.40 15.57
C GLY A 148 -0.55 -3.50 15.44
N ILE A 149 -0.94 -4.75 15.71
CA ILE A 149 -0.08 -5.91 15.47
C ILE A 149 -0.43 -6.48 14.11
N PHE A 150 0.58 -6.70 13.29
CA PHE A 150 0.43 -7.30 11.98
C PHE A 150 1.06 -8.68 11.96
N ARG A 151 0.52 -9.57 11.13
CA ARG A 151 1.02 -10.93 11.00
C ARG A 151 0.91 -11.39 9.56
N PHE A 152 1.93 -12.12 9.13
CA PHE A 152 1.86 -12.96 7.95
C PHE A 152 1.65 -14.41 8.36
N THR A 153 0.81 -15.14 7.64
CA THR A 153 0.77 -16.60 7.69
C THR A 153 0.96 -17.14 6.28
N GLU A 154 1.65 -18.27 6.18
CA GLU A 154 1.95 -18.93 4.90
C GLU A 154 1.28 -20.30 4.88
N ASN A 155 0.72 -20.65 3.73
CA ASN A 155 0.20 -21.97 3.44
C ASN A 155 0.32 -22.27 1.94
N ASN A 156 1.09 -23.30 1.59
CA ASN A 156 1.25 -23.81 0.23
C ASN A 156 1.63 -22.73 -0.81
N GLY A 157 2.60 -21.89 -0.50
CA GLY A 157 3.10 -20.80 -1.34
C GLY A 157 2.24 -19.53 -1.33
N THR A 158 1.13 -19.52 -0.58
CA THR A 158 0.27 -18.35 -0.43
C THR A 158 0.48 -17.70 0.93
N TRP A 159 0.71 -16.39 0.90
CA TRP A 159 0.87 -15.56 2.08
C TRP A 159 -0.42 -14.79 2.38
N TYR A 160 -0.83 -14.79 3.64
CA TYR A 160 -2.00 -14.08 4.14
C TYR A 160 -1.55 -12.98 5.08
N PHE A 161 -2.10 -11.78 4.89
CA PHE A 161 -1.80 -10.63 5.71
C PHE A 161 -3.01 -10.27 6.58
N GLU A 162 -2.78 -10.17 7.89
CA GLU A 162 -3.80 -9.82 8.86
C GLU A 162 -3.31 -8.78 9.86
N LYS A 163 -4.27 -8.08 10.46
CA LYS A 163 -4.04 -7.11 11.52
C LYS A 163 -4.92 -7.41 12.73
N ILE A 164 -4.27 -7.53 13.89
CA ILE A 164 -4.91 -7.50 15.20
C ILE A 164 -5.05 -6.03 15.62
N ARG A 165 -6.29 -5.58 15.77
CA ARG A 165 -6.68 -4.19 15.99
C ARG A 165 -6.83 -3.91 17.48
N ARG A 166 -6.63 -2.65 17.86
CA ARG A 166 -6.96 -2.17 19.22
C ARG A 166 -8.46 -1.94 19.33
N LYS A 167 -8.97 -1.97 20.56
CA LYS A 167 -10.35 -1.55 20.85
C LYS A 167 -10.57 -0.13 20.37
N GLN A 168 -11.67 0.09 19.64
CA GLN A 168 -12.05 1.40 19.15
C GLN A 168 -12.97 2.09 20.14
N TYR A 169 -12.66 3.35 20.44
CA TYR A 169 -13.55 4.24 21.17
C TYR A 169 -14.13 5.26 20.21
N VAL A 170 -15.46 5.28 20.08
CA VAL A 170 -16.21 6.19 19.21
C VAL A 170 -16.95 7.19 20.11
N PRO A 171 -16.38 8.40 20.35
CA PRO A 171 -16.95 9.33 21.33
C PRO A 171 -18.29 9.91 20.88
N ASN A 172 -18.45 10.17 19.58
CA ASN A 172 -19.71 10.63 19.03
C ASN A 172 -20.57 9.44 18.59
N GLN A 173 -21.61 9.18 19.37
CA GLN A 173 -22.49 8.02 19.18
C GLN A 173 -23.24 8.02 17.84
N SER A 174 -23.38 9.17 17.17
CA SER A 174 -24.00 9.23 15.84
C SER A 174 -23.25 8.39 14.80
N PHE A 175 -21.95 8.13 15.02
CA PHE A 175 -21.11 7.33 14.14
C PHE A 175 -20.94 5.88 14.60
N SER A 176 -21.50 5.48 15.75
CA SER A 176 -21.34 4.12 16.29
C SER A 176 -21.83 3.01 15.36
N ASN A 177 -22.70 3.34 14.40
CA ASN A 177 -23.25 2.42 13.40
C ASN A 177 -22.78 2.73 11.97
N SER A 178 -21.73 3.54 11.80
CA SER A 178 -21.16 3.82 10.48
C SER A 178 -20.66 2.53 9.82
N ASP A 179 -20.88 2.43 8.51
CA ASP A 179 -20.35 1.38 7.63
C ASP A 179 -18.82 1.45 7.47
N LEU A 180 -18.19 2.55 7.91
CA LEU A 180 -16.74 2.73 7.92
C LEU A 180 -16.06 2.04 9.12
N LEU A 181 -16.82 1.61 10.13
CA LEU A 181 -16.27 0.96 11.32
C LEU A 181 -16.12 -0.54 11.11
N GLU A 182 -14.88 -1.01 11.12
CA GLU A 182 -14.57 -2.45 11.27
C GLU A 182 -14.77 -2.87 12.73
N ARG A 183 -15.48 -3.98 12.97
CA ARG A 183 -15.80 -4.46 14.32
C ARG A 183 -15.00 -5.69 14.73
N SER A 184 -14.41 -6.40 13.77
CA SER A 184 -13.54 -7.53 14.05
C SER A 184 -12.26 -7.07 14.75
N GLU A 185 -11.85 -7.82 15.76
CA GLU A 185 -10.56 -7.65 16.43
C GLU A 185 -9.41 -8.05 15.49
N CYS A 186 -9.56 -9.14 14.74
CA CYS A 186 -8.60 -9.53 13.71
C CYS A 186 -9.19 -9.30 12.31
N ARG A 187 -8.51 -8.45 11.52
CA ARG A 187 -8.89 -8.14 10.15
C ARG A 187 -7.95 -8.88 9.19
N LYS A 188 -8.51 -9.76 8.36
CA LYS A 188 -7.86 -10.23 7.13
C LYS A 188 -7.80 -9.07 6.12
N ILE A 189 -6.61 -8.79 5.59
CA ILE A 189 -6.38 -7.63 4.72
C ILE A 189 -6.29 -8.08 3.26
N TYR A 190 -5.29 -8.91 2.93
CA TYR A 190 -5.11 -9.46 1.59
C TYR A 190 -4.34 -10.78 1.63
N LEU A 191 -4.34 -11.51 0.53
CA LEU A 191 -3.41 -12.61 0.28
C LEU A 191 -2.57 -12.34 -0.98
N PHE A 192 -1.40 -12.95 -1.07
CA PHE A 192 -0.48 -12.81 -2.21
C PHE A 192 0.42 -14.03 -2.38
N SER A 193 1.06 -14.15 -3.54
CA SER A 193 2.17 -15.07 -3.78
C SER A 193 3.46 -14.27 -3.97
N LEU A 194 4.61 -14.95 -3.93
CA LEU A 194 5.92 -14.33 -4.20
C LEU A 194 6.26 -14.30 -5.70
N GLU A 195 5.28 -14.52 -6.57
CA GLU A 195 5.47 -14.47 -8.02
C GLU A 195 5.78 -13.02 -8.44
N PRO A 196 6.94 -12.75 -9.06
CA PRO A 196 7.29 -11.42 -9.52
C PRO A 196 6.28 -10.90 -10.55
N ARG A 197 5.90 -9.64 -10.42
CA ARG A 197 5.00 -8.95 -11.34
C ARG A 197 5.70 -7.80 -12.05
N THR A 198 5.07 -7.36 -13.13
CA THR A 198 5.35 -6.11 -13.80
C THR A 198 4.13 -5.20 -13.70
N ILE A 199 4.31 -3.89 -13.91
CA ILE A 199 3.18 -2.96 -13.88
C ILE A 199 2.11 -3.28 -14.94
N ARG A 200 2.51 -3.92 -16.06
CA ARG A 200 1.61 -4.33 -17.13
C ARG A 200 0.59 -5.36 -16.67
N ASP A 201 0.93 -6.18 -15.68
CA ASP A 201 0.04 -7.21 -15.12
C ASP A 201 -1.18 -6.60 -14.41
N PHE A 202 -1.13 -5.30 -14.10
CA PHE A 202 -2.20 -4.56 -13.42
C PHE A 202 -3.03 -3.68 -14.36
N GLN A 203 -2.77 -3.68 -15.67
CA GLN A 203 -3.43 -2.75 -16.60
C GLN A 203 -4.93 -2.99 -16.70
N PHE A 204 -5.35 -4.26 -16.70
CA PHE A 204 -6.77 -4.62 -16.66
C PHE A 204 -7.42 -4.16 -15.36
N GLN A 205 -6.79 -4.42 -14.22
CA GLN A 205 -7.32 -4.08 -12.90
C GLN A 205 -7.37 -2.57 -12.69
N CYS A 206 -6.39 -1.82 -13.16
CA CYS A 206 -6.41 -0.36 -13.18
C CYS A 206 -7.63 0.16 -13.93
N THR A 207 -7.89 -0.36 -15.13
CA THR A 207 -9.08 0.02 -15.93
C THR A 207 -10.38 -0.37 -15.21
N TYR A 208 -10.46 -1.60 -14.73
CA TYR A 208 -11.65 -2.12 -14.05
C TYR A 208 -11.96 -1.34 -12.77
N LEU A 209 -10.98 -1.09 -11.92
CA LEU A 209 -11.17 -0.42 -10.62
C LEU A 209 -11.62 1.03 -10.76
N GLN A 210 -11.26 1.73 -11.85
CA GLN A 210 -11.68 3.12 -12.06
C GLN A 210 -12.96 3.30 -12.88
N THR A 211 -13.44 2.25 -13.55
CA THR A 211 -14.63 2.34 -14.42
C THR A 211 -15.80 1.46 -13.96
N SER A 212 -15.54 0.36 -13.28
CA SER A 212 -16.59 -0.57 -12.87
C SER A 212 -17.51 0.06 -11.83
N PRO A 213 -18.84 -0.02 -12.00
CA PRO A 213 -19.80 0.42 -10.99
C PRO A 213 -19.75 -0.43 -9.73
N ASP A 214 -19.09 -1.59 -9.75
CA ASP A 214 -18.92 -2.45 -8.58
C ASP A 214 -17.70 -2.09 -7.73
N SER A 215 -16.77 -1.32 -8.28
CA SER A 215 -15.55 -0.89 -7.59
C SER A 215 -15.87 0.03 -6.42
N LEU A 216 -15.19 -0.16 -5.29
CA LEU A 216 -15.24 0.79 -4.18
C LEU A 216 -14.77 2.19 -4.62
N PHE A 217 -13.80 2.25 -5.54
CA PHE A 217 -13.18 3.50 -5.97
C PHE A 217 -14.07 4.37 -6.86
N THR A 218 -15.10 3.80 -7.50
CA THR A 218 -16.12 4.58 -8.23
C THR A 218 -17.28 4.98 -7.31
N LYS A 219 -17.54 4.22 -6.24
CA LYS A 219 -18.62 4.48 -5.27
C LYS A 219 -18.27 5.51 -4.20
N LYS A 220 -16.99 5.60 -3.80
CA LYS A 220 -16.54 6.48 -2.71
C LYS A 220 -15.31 7.27 -3.11
N SER A 221 -15.32 8.58 -2.83
CA SER A 221 -14.14 9.43 -2.83
C SER A 221 -13.41 9.27 -1.50
N ILE A 222 -12.17 8.81 -1.53
CA ILE A 222 -11.37 8.46 -0.37
C ILE A 222 -10.04 9.23 -0.44
N CYS A 223 -9.62 9.78 0.70
CA CYS A 223 -8.29 10.31 0.90
C CYS A 223 -7.87 10.00 2.35
N SER A 224 -6.71 9.40 2.54
CA SER A 224 -6.15 9.07 3.86
C SER A 224 -4.65 9.31 3.91
N HIS A 225 -4.16 9.62 5.11
CA HIS A 225 -2.77 9.92 5.41
C HIS A 225 -2.40 9.36 6.78
#